data_AF-A0A920C3M6-F1
#
_entry.id   AF-A0A920C3M6-F1
#
_cell.length_a   1.000
_cell.length_b   1.000
_cell.length_c   1.000
_cell.angle_alpha   90.00
_cell.angle_beta   90.00
_cell.angle_gamma   90.00
#
_symmetry.space_group_name_H-M   'P 1'
#
loop_
_entity.id
_entity.type
_entity.pdbx_description
1 polymer ?
#
loop_
_entity_poly.entity_id
_entity_poly.type
_entity_poly.pdbx_seq_one_letter_code
_entity_poly.pdbx_strand_id
1 'polypeptide(L)'
;MANKIQSSIGIVLVSHSQKVTEGVKDLILEMNGDNVNVHSAGGTEDGRLGTSATIIMSKIEELQECENILIFYDMGSALLSAETAIDLLDEGLQAKCKIVEGPIVEGAFVASVQSTITNDVGVIVEEVSKL
;
A
#
# COMPACT_ATOMS: atom_id res chain seq x y z
N MET A 1 5.57 -25.16 15.26
CA MET A 1 5.58 -23.68 15.15
C MET A 1 4.58 -23.34 14.07
N ALA A 2 3.51 -22.62 14.39
CA ALA A 2 2.52 -22.27 13.39
C ALA A 2 3.16 -21.32 12.38
N ASN A 3 3.18 -21.71 11.11
CA ASN A 3 3.59 -20.83 10.02
C ASN A 3 2.55 -19.70 10.01
N LYS A 4 2.91 -18.51 10.51
CA LYS A 4 2.04 -17.33 10.42
C LYS A 4 1.85 -17.09 8.92
N ILE A 5 0.61 -17.20 8.46
CA ILE A 5 0.27 -16.95 7.06
C ILE A 5 0.42 -15.44 6.88
N GLN A 6 1.49 -15.05 6.20
CA GLN A 6 1.68 -13.69 5.72
C GLN A 6 0.51 -13.36 4.79
N SER A 7 -0.15 -12.21 5.00
CA SER A 7 -1.36 -11.84 4.25
C SER A 7 -1.10 -11.89 2.75
N SER A 8 -2.08 -12.41 1.99
CA SER A 8 -2.03 -12.37 0.52
C SER A 8 -2.35 -10.96 -0.03
N ILE A 9 -2.62 -10.00 0.84
CA ILE A 9 -2.81 -8.59 0.51
C ILE A 9 -1.52 -7.81 0.78
N GLY A 10 -1.01 -7.15 -0.26
CA GLY A 10 0.06 -6.16 -0.17
C GLY A 10 -0.49 -4.75 0.04
N ILE A 11 0.26 -3.90 0.71
CA ILE A 11 -0.06 -2.48 0.95
C ILE A 11 1.11 -1.63 0.48
N VAL A 12 0.82 -0.64 -0.37
CA VAL A 12 1.78 0.38 -0.79
C VAL A 12 1.31 1.74 -0.31
N LEU A 13 2.18 2.44 0.42
CA LEU A 13 1.92 3.76 0.98
C LEU A 13 2.62 4.80 0.11
N VAL A 14 1.85 5.70 -0.49
CA VAL A 14 2.35 6.76 -1.37
C VAL A 14 2.14 8.11 -0.71
N SER A 15 3.18 8.92 -0.61
CA SER A 15 3.07 10.28 -0.09
C SER A 15 4.13 11.16 -0.70
N HIS A 16 3.92 12.47 -0.66
CA HIS A 16 5.00 13.42 -0.90
C HIS A 16 6.16 13.25 0.07
N SER A 17 5.91 12.73 1.27
CA SER A 17 6.90 12.59 2.33
C SER A 17 7.22 11.13 2.61
N GLN A 18 8.47 10.73 2.34
CA GLN A 18 9.00 9.44 2.77
C GLN A 18 8.79 9.20 4.28
N LYS A 19 8.94 10.25 5.09
CA LYS A 19 8.76 10.15 6.55
C LYS A 19 7.34 9.80 6.96
N VAL A 20 6.34 10.24 6.19
CA VAL A 20 4.93 9.89 6.45
C VAL A 20 4.72 8.41 6.18
N THR A 21 5.15 7.92 5.00
CA THR A 21 4.95 6.52 4.62
C THR A 21 5.76 5.56 5.48
N GLU A 22 6.97 5.94 5.91
CA GLU A 22 7.76 5.19 6.88
C GLU A 22 7.08 5.15 8.26
N GLY A 23 6.61 6.29 8.77
CA GLY A 23 5.92 6.33 10.07
C GLY A 23 4.62 5.51 10.07
N VAL A 24 3.85 5.54 8.99
CA VAL A 24 2.64 4.69 8.85
C VAL A 24 3.02 3.22 8.75
N LYS A 25 4.07 2.88 7.99
CA LYS A 25 4.59 1.51 7.92
C LYS A 25 5.00 0.99 9.30
N ASP A 26 5.75 1.79 10.06
CA ASP A 26 6.20 1.43 11.40
C ASP A 26 5.01 1.18 12.34
N LEU A 27 3.98 2.05 12.28
CA LEU A 27 2.74 1.86 13.05
C LEU A 27 2.03 0.55 12.71
N ILE A 28 1.94 0.21 11.42
CA ILE A 28 1.31 -1.03 10.94
C ILE A 28 2.09 -2.25 11.42
N LEU A 29 3.42 -2.22 11.33
CA LEU A 29 4.29 -3.33 11.73
C LEU A 29 4.33 -3.52 13.25
N GLU A 30 4.28 -2.46 14.04
CA GLU A 30 4.20 -2.56 15.51
C GLU A 30 2.95 -3.34 15.95
N MET A 31 1.81 -3.12 15.27
CA MET A 31 0.55 -3.79 15.63
C MET A 31 0.45 -5.21 15.05
N ASN A 32 0.88 -5.42 13.79
CA ASN A 32 0.61 -6.67 13.05
C ASN A 32 1.83 -7.60 12.93
N GLY A 33 3.04 -7.09 13.18
CA GLY A 33 4.30 -7.79 12.92
C GLY A 33 4.47 -8.21 11.47
N ASP A 34 5.17 -9.32 11.24
CA ASP A 34 5.46 -9.86 9.89
C ASP A 34 4.25 -10.53 9.21
N ASN A 35 3.03 -10.33 9.72
CA ASN A 35 1.81 -10.90 9.13
C ASN A 35 1.30 -10.10 7.93
N VAL A 36 1.81 -8.88 7.72
CA VAL A 36 1.31 -7.95 6.69
C VAL A 36 2.45 -7.52 5.78
N ASN A 37 2.13 -7.36 4.50
CA ASN A 37 3.07 -6.93 3.48
C ASN A 37 2.90 -5.43 3.23
N VAL A 38 3.78 -4.59 3.78
CA VAL A 38 3.66 -3.12 3.66
C VAL A 38 4.96 -2.46 3.17
N HIS A 39 4.84 -1.67 2.11
CA HIS A 39 5.95 -0.93 1.50
C HIS A 39 5.70 0.59 1.55
N SER A 40 6.78 1.30 1.89
CA SER A 40 6.84 2.77 1.85
C SER A 40 7.34 3.18 0.47
N ALA A 41 6.56 4.02 -0.22
CA ALA A 41 6.85 4.57 -1.54
C ALA A 41 6.69 6.10 -1.56
N GLY A 42 6.99 6.77 -0.45
CA GLY A 42 6.92 8.23 -0.34
C GLY A 42 8.22 8.94 -0.73
N GLY A 43 8.09 10.18 -1.19
CA GLY A 43 9.23 11.00 -1.60
C GLY A 43 9.69 10.77 -3.05
N THR A 44 10.73 11.51 -3.43
CA THR A 44 11.45 11.35 -4.71
C THR A 44 12.70 10.51 -4.53
N GLU A 45 13.35 10.12 -5.63
CA GLU A 45 14.56 9.28 -5.64
C GLU A 45 15.74 9.94 -4.92
N ASP A 46 15.76 11.26 -4.86
CA ASP A 46 16.75 12.06 -4.12
C ASP A 46 16.31 12.41 -2.68
N GLY A 47 15.24 11.79 -2.18
CA GLY A 47 14.76 11.91 -0.79
C GLY A 47 14.06 13.23 -0.45
N ARG A 48 13.69 14.03 -1.45
CA ARG A 48 12.93 15.27 -1.25
C ARG A 48 11.43 15.01 -1.16
N LEU A 49 10.69 16.08 -0.81
CA LEU A 49 9.23 16.06 -0.90
C LEU A 49 8.79 16.00 -2.36
N GLY A 50 7.90 15.07 -2.67
CA GLY A 50 7.40 14.79 -4.01
C GLY A 50 7.06 13.31 -4.14
N THR A 51 6.67 12.90 -5.34
CA THR A 51 6.30 11.51 -5.63
C THR A 51 7.03 11.02 -6.86
N SER A 52 7.31 9.72 -6.91
CA SER A 52 7.97 9.08 -8.04
C SER A 52 7.20 7.84 -8.46
N ALA A 53 6.72 7.82 -9.72
CA ALA A 53 6.07 6.67 -10.30
C ALA A 53 6.99 5.44 -10.36
N THR A 54 8.30 5.64 -10.55
CA THR A 54 9.27 4.53 -10.63
C THR A 54 9.49 3.89 -9.26
N ILE A 55 9.54 4.68 -8.17
CA ILE A 55 9.59 4.16 -6.80
C ILE A 55 8.32 3.35 -6.51
N ILE A 56 7.14 3.91 -6.81
CA ILE A 56 5.85 3.26 -6.56
C ILE A 56 5.77 1.93 -7.33
N MET A 57 6.11 1.94 -8.63
CA MET A 57 6.15 0.75 -9.48
C MET A 57 7.05 -0.33 -8.89
N SER A 58 8.28 0.03 -8.51
CA SER A 58 9.24 -0.90 -7.89
C SER A 58 8.70 -1.50 -6.58
N LYS A 59 7.98 -0.72 -5.77
CA LYS A 59 7.35 -1.23 -4.53
C LYS A 59 6.16 -2.15 -4.78
N ILE A 60 5.45 -1.96 -5.89
CA ILE A 60 4.40 -2.89 -6.32
C ILE A 60 5.03 -4.20 -6.82
N GLU A 61 6.14 -4.15 -7.54
CA GLU A 61 6.87 -5.35 -8.02
C GLU A 61 7.44 -6.20 -6.87
N GLU A 62 7.90 -5.57 -5.79
CA GLU A 62 8.31 -6.25 -4.55
C GLU A 62 7.16 -7.08 -3.94
N LEU A 63 5.90 -6.76 -4.27
CA LEU A 63 4.68 -7.41 -3.79
C LEU A 63 4.05 -8.38 -4.81
N GLN A 64 4.77 -8.77 -5.87
CA GLN A 64 4.23 -9.59 -6.97
C GLN A 64 3.60 -10.93 -6.53
N GLU A 65 4.06 -11.50 -5.41
CA GLU A 65 3.55 -12.75 -4.83
C GLU A 65 2.22 -12.57 -4.09
N CYS A 66 1.82 -11.34 -3.79
CA CYS A 66 0.50 -11.04 -3.23
C CYS A 66 -0.60 -11.29 -4.29
N GLU A 67 -1.79 -11.66 -3.83
CA GLU A 67 -2.97 -11.82 -4.69
C GLU A 67 -3.57 -10.47 -5.06
N ASN A 68 -3.57 -9.51 -4.12
CA ASN A 68 -4.04 -8.14 -4.34
C ASN A 68 -3.10 -7.14 -3.68
N ILE A 69 -3.02 -5.93 -4.23
CA ILE A 69 -2.16 -4.85 -3.74
C ILE A 69 -3.00 -3.59 -3.57
N LEU A 70 -3.13 -3.12 -2.33
CA LEU A 70 -3.87 -1.91 -1.97
C LEU A 70 -2.92 -0.73 -1.92
N ILE A 71 -3.25 0.33 -2.67
CA ILE A 71 -2.40 1.52 -2.79
C ILE A 71 -3.12 2.69 -2.11
N PHE A 72 -2.51 3.21 -1.06
CA PHE A 72 -2.98 4.38 -0.31
C PHE A 72 -2.13 5.59 -0.69
N TYR A 73 -2.75 6.77 -0.74
CA TYR A 73 -2.08 8.01 -1.10
C TYR A 73 -2.52 9.19 -0.23
N ASP A 74 -1.74 10.27 -0.21
CA ASP A 74 -2.04 11.45 0.60
C ASP A 74 -2.86 12.51 -0.15
N MET A 75 -2.37 12.99 -1.29
CA MET A 75 -2.88 14.16 -2.02
C MET A 75 -2.96 13.88 -3.52
N GLY A 76 -3.69 14.72 -4.26
CA GLY A 76 -4.04 14.46 -5.66
C GLY A 76 -2.87 14.18 -6.64
N SER A 77 -1.70 14.80 -6.48
CA SER A 77 -0.53 14.49 -7.32
C SER A 77 0.08 13.12 -7.03
N ALA A 78 -0.10 12.59 -5.82
CA ALA A 78 0.31 11.23 -5.48
C ALA A 78 -0.59 10.20 -6.17
N LEU A 79 -1.89 10.49 -6.32
CA LEU A 79 -2.81 9.67 -7.10
C LEU A 79 -2.34 9.51 -8.54
N LEU A 80 -2.06 10.62 -9.23
CA LEU A 80 -1.57 10.59 -10.61
C LEU A 80 -0.26 9.78 -10.75
N SER A 81 0.62 9.89 -9.76
CA SER A 81 1.88 9.14 -9.74
C SER A 81 1.64 7.64 -9.54
N ALA A 82 0.66 7.26 -8.71
CA ALA A 82 0.26 5.88 -8.50
C ALA A 82 -0.41 5.29 -9.76
N GLU A 83 -1.31 6.03 -10.41
CA GLU A 83 -1.92 5.62 -11.69
C GLU A 83 -0.85 5.41 -12.76
N THR A 84 0.06 6.36 -12.90
CA THR A 84 1.20 6.25 -13.84
C THR A 84 2.07 5.03 -13.52
N ALA A 85 2.32 4.74 -12.25
CA ALA A 85 3.09 3.56 -11.84
C ALA A 85 2.37 2.26 -12.24
N ILE A 86 1.06 2.20 -12.04
CA ILE A 86 0.23 1.04 -12.40
C ILE A 86 0.22 0.81 -13.92
N ASP A 87 0.14 1.88 -14.71
CA ASP A 87 0.15 1.82 -16.18
C ASP A 87 1.48 1.31 -16.77
N LEU A 88 2.57 1.37 -16.00
CA LEU A 88 3.89 0.87 -16.40
C LEU A 88 4.12 -0.61 -16.07
N LEU A 89 3.22 -1.23 -15.28
CA LEU A 89 3.34 -2.64 -14.88
C LEU A 89 2.90 -3.59 -16.00
N ASP A 90 3.37 -4.83 -15.92
CA ASP A 90 2.82 -5.93 -16.72
C ASP A 90 1.34 -6.18 -16.36
N GLU A 91 0.52 -6.53 -17.36
CA GLU A 91 -0.95 -6.70 -17.24
C GLU A 91 -1.37 -7.57 -16.04
N GLY A 92 -0.61 -8.63 -15.76
CA GLY A 92 -0.89 -9.55 -14.65
C GLY A 92 -0.74 -8.91 -13.27
N LEU A 93 0.22 -8.00 -13.09
CA LEU A 93 0.44 -7.28 -11.84
C LEU A 93 -0.47 -6.05 -11.76
N GLN A 94 -0.72 -5.39 -12.89
CA GLN A 94 -1.70 -4.31 -13.02
C GLN A 94 -3.08 -4.73 -12.50
N ALA A 95 -3.54 -5.94 -12.87
CA ALA A 95 -4.84 -6.48 -12.46
C ALA A 95 -4.98 -6.73 -10.95
N LYS A 96 -3.87 -6.82 -10.21
CA LYS A 96 -3.85 -6.99 -8.75
C LYS A 96 -3.94 -5.68 -7.99
N CYS A 97 -3.67 -4.55 -8.66
CA CYS A 97 -3.55 -3.25 -8.02
C CYS A 97 -4.92 -2.58 -7.82
N LYS A 98 -5.16 -2.09 -6.61
CA LYS A 98 -6.35 -1.32 -6.26
C LYS A 98 -5.96 -0.07 -5.51
N ILE A 99 -6.20 1.09 -6.12
CA ILE A 99 -6.14 2.37 -5.41
C ILE A 99 -7.34 2.45 -4.46
N VAL A 100 -7.05 2.79 -3.20
CA VAL A 100 -8.04 2.91 -2.13
C VAL A 100 -8.22 4.38 -1.78
N GLU A 101 -9.47 4.86 -1.83
CA GLU A 101 -9.82 6.19 -1.34
C GLU A 101 -10.00 6.14 0.18
N GLY A 102 -9.25 6.98 0.89
CA GLY A 102 -9.31 7.09 2.34
C GLY A 102 -8.10 7.84 2.91
N PRO A 103 -8.13 8.23 4.19
CA PRO A 103 -6.98 8.86 4.84
C PRO A 103 -5.81 7.89 4.92
N ILE A 104 -4.62 8.32 4.49
CA ILE A 104 -3.44 7.44 4.36
C ILE A 104 -3.04 6.75 5.66
N VAL A 105 -3.18 7.41 6.81
CA VAL A 105 -2.77 6.84 8.10
C VAL A 105 -3.81 5.83 8.60
N GLU A 106 -5.02 6.32 8.89
CA GLU A 106 -6.09 5.52 9.48
C GLU A 106 -6.59 4.44 8.51
N GLY A 107 -6.71 4.77 7.22
CA GLY A 107 -7.18 3.85 6.18
C GLY A 107 -6.22 2.70 5.94
N ALA A 108 -4.92 2.99 5.78
CA ALA A 108 -3.93 1.93 5.60
C ALA A 108 -3.80 1.07 6.87
N PHE A 109 -3.92 1.69 8.05
CA PHE A 109 -3.93 0.98 9.31
C PHE A 109 -5.12 0.01 9.40
N VAL A 110 -6.35 0.47 9.15
CA VAL A 110 -7.56 -0.38 9.14
C VAL A 110 -7.42 -1.50 8.11
N ALA A 111 -6.97 -1.18 6.89
CA ALA A 111 -6.79 -2.19 5.85
C ALA A 111 -5.76 -3.26 6.25
N SER A 112 -4.66 -2.86 6.90
CA SER A 112 -3.67 -3.82 7.40
C SER A 112 -4.26 -4.79 8.41
N VAL A 113 -5.09 -4.31 9.35
CA VAL A 113 -5.76 -5.16 10.33
C VAL A 113 -6.76 -6.09 9.64
N GLN A 114 -7.60 -5.57 8.75
CA GLN A 114 -8.60 -6.37 8.03
C GLN A 114 -7.96 -7.44 7.13
N SER A 115 -6.79 -7.15 6.55
CA SER A 115 -6.04 -8.11 5.72
C SER A 115 -5.54 -9.35 6.47
N THR A 116 -5.53 -9.31 7.81
CA THR A 116 -5.23 -10.49 8.65
C THR A 116 -6.45 -11.36 8.93
N ILE A 117 -7.65 -10.86 8.60
CA ILE A 117 -8.95 -11.48 8.88
C ILE A 117 -9.57 -12.01 7.59
N THR A 118 -9.44 -11.28 6.48
CA THR A 118 -10.04 -11.60 5.19
C THR A 118 -9.13 -11.22 4.02
N ASN A 119 -9.29 -11.94 2.91
CA ASN A 119 -8.66 -11.61 1.61
C ASN A 119 -9.66 -10.94 0.64
N ASP A 120 -10.90 -10.70 1.08
CA ASP A 120 -11.90 -10.00 0.28
C ASP A 120 -11.63 -8.49 0.26
N VAL A 121 -11.07 -8.02 -0.86
CA VAL A 121 -10.75 -6.60 -1.08
C VAL A 121 -11.98 -5.70 -0.94
N GLY A 122 -13.17 -6.18 -1.33
CA GLY A 122 -14.41 -5.41 -1.21
C GLY A 122 -14.75 -5.10 0.25
N VAL A 123 -14.64 -6.11 1.12
CA VAL A 123 -14.85 -5.96 2.57
C VAL A 123 -13.80 -5.02 3.18
N ILE A 124 -12.53 -5.16 2.81
CA ILE A 124 -11.45 -4.30 3.33
C ILE A 124 -11.70 -2.83 2.96
N VAL A 125 -12.02 -2.56 1.69
CA VAL A 125 -12.31 -1.20 1.21
C VAL A 125 -13.57 -0.63 1.84
N GLU A 126 -14.60 -1.45 2.08
CA GLU A 126 -15.80 -1.02 2.79
C GLU A 126 -15.47 -0.56 4.23
N GLU A 127 -14.63 -1.30 4.97
CA GLU A 127 -14.22 -0.88 6.31
C GLU A 127 -13.42 0.43 6.31
N VAL A 128 -12.55 0.63 5.31
CA VAL A 128 -11.81 1.90 5.15
C VAL A 128 -12.76 3.07 4.88
N SER A 129 -13.84 2.85 4.12
CA SER A 129 -14.81 3.91 3.77
C SER A 129 -15.63 4.45 4.95
N LYS A 130 -15.56 3.79 6.12
CA LYS A 130 -16.27 4.21 7.35
C LYS A 130 -15.51 5.26 8.16
N LEU A 131 -14.31 5.66 7.70
CA LEU A 131 -13.43 6.65 8.34
C LEU A 131 -13.76 8.09 7.94
#